data_AF-A0A496UZL5-F1
#
_entry.id   AF-A0A496UZL5-F1
#
_cell.length_a   1.000
_cell.length_b   1.000
_cell.length_c   1.000
_cell.angle_alpha   90.00
_cell.angle_beta   90.00
_cell.angle_gamma   90.00
#
_symmetry.space_group_name_H-M   'P 1'
#
loop_
_entity.id
_entity.type
_entity.pdbx_description
1 polymer ?
#
loop_
_entity_poly.entity_id
_entity_poly.type
_entity_poly.pdbx_seq_one_letter_code
_entity_poly.pdbx_strand_id
1 'polypeptide(L)'
;MRRCVYHNIQFNEELLKKVLEKRLHEFAKLSDGFIELALRRFLDLRNQEIRKKPSTGEFLVWLRVLALAIGKSEQELEKLLDGKNLAKLPYLGTLLKDRQDMDGLYV
;
A
#
# COMPACT_ATOMS: atom_id res chain seq x y z
N MET A 1 28.57 -1.47 17.51
CA MET A 1 27.24 -2.01 17.16
C MET A 1 26.21 -0.88 17.20
N ARG A 2 25.65 -0.49 16.04
CA ARG A 2 24.56 0.50 16.02
C ARG A 2 23.28 -0.21 16.46
N ARG A 3 22.83 0.02 17.69
CA ARG A 3 21.51 -0.44 18.14
C ARG A 3 20.47 0.43 17.45
N CYS A 4 19.93 -0.04 16.33
CA CYS A 4 18.74 0.58 15.76
C CYS A 4 17.59 0.35 16.74
N VAL A 5 17.11 1.43 17.36
CA VAL A 5 15.95 1.40 18.24
C VAL A 5 14.72 1.21 17.35
N TYR A 6 14.09 0.05 17.43
CA TYR A 6 12.86 -0.23 16.70
C TYR A 6 11.68 0.31 17.52
N HIS A 7 11.13 1.46 17.14
CA HIS A 7 9.90 1.97 17.74
C HIS A 7 8.72 1.40 16.96
N ASN A 8 7.96 0.50 17.60
CA ASN A 8 6.74 -0.03 17.03
C ASN A 8 5.63 1.01 17.17
N ILE A 9 5.53 1.93 16.21
CA ILE A 9 4.44 2.92 16.17
C ILE A 9 3.15 2.13 15.90
N GLN A 10 2.19 2.22 16.83
CA GLN A 10 0.89 1.61 16.66
C GLN A 10 0.21 2.22 15.43
N PHE A 11 -0.27 1.35 14.55
CA PHE A 11 -1.00 1.79 13.38
C PHE A 11 -2.36 2.35 13.78
N ASN A 12 -2.70 3.53 13.28
CA ASN A 12 -3.97 4.17 13.50
C ASN A 12 -4.50 4.67 12.14
N GLU A 13 -5.71 4.23 11.77
CA GLU A 13 -6.37 4.58 10.51
C GLU A 13 -6.67 6.08 10.40
N GLU A 14 -7.00 6.74 11.51
CA GLU A 14 -7.20 8.19 11.55
C GLU A 14 -5.89 8.94 11.29
N LEU A 15 -4.78 8.43 11.84
CA LEU A 15 -3.46 8.98 11.57
C LEU A 15 -3.06 8.78 10.11
N LEU A 16 -3.39 7.61 9.54
CA LEU A 16 -3.17 7.32 8.13
C LEU A 16 -3.92 8.32 7.23
N LYS A 17 -5.21 8.56 7.48
CA LYS A 17 -6.01 9.56 6.75
C LYS A 17 -5.39 10.95 6.83
N LYS A 18 -5.04 11.41 8.04
CA LYS A 18 -4.36 12.71 8.24
C LYS A 18 -3.04 12.82 7.47
N VAL A 19 -2.29 11.72 7.39
CA VAL A 19 -1.04 11.68 6.64
C VAL A 19 -1.32 11.76 5.14
N LEU A 20 -2.34 11.07 4.63
CA LEU A 20 -2.74 11.14 3.22
C LEU A 20 -3.18 12.54 2.82
N GLU A 21 -4.01 13.20 3.64
CA GLU A 21 -4.43 14.59 3.41
C GLU A 21 -3.23 15.55 3.30
N LYS A 22 -2.25 15.42 4.20
CA LYS A 22 -1.03 16.24 4.16
C LYS A 22 -0.12 15.93 2.96
N ARG A 23 -0.17 14.70 2.46
CA ARG A 23 0.70 14.15 1.41
C ARG A 23 0.04 14.13 0.04
N LEU A 24 -1.19 14.63 -0.08
CA LEU A 24 -2.03 14.53 -1.27
C LEU A 24 -1.35 15.06 -2.54
N HIS A 25 -0.55 16.13 -2.39
CA HIS A 25 0.24 16.72 -3.47
C HIS A 25 1.24 15.74 -4.12
N GLU A 26 1.74 14.75 -3.38
CA GLU A 26 2.73 13.78 -3.89
C GLU A 26 2.14 12.76 -4.86
N PHE A 27 0.82 12.60 -4.85
CA PHE A 27 0.08 11.68 -5.72
C PHE A 27 -1.13 12.38 -6.35
N ALA A 28 -1.04 13.68 -6.61
CA ALA A 28 -2.09 14.53 -7.19
C ALA A 28 -2.61 14.09 -8.58
N LYS A 29 -1.99 13.08 -9.18
CA LYS A 29 -2.45 12.45 -10.43
C LYS A 29 -3.53 11.39 -10.20
N LEU A 30 -3.73 10.97 -8.95
CA LEU A 30 -4.73 9.99 -8.56
C LEU A 30 -6.02 10.70 -8.14
N SER A 31 -7.15 10.15 -8.54
CA SER A 31 -8.46 10.57 -8.06
C SER A 31 -8.68 10.14 -6.61
N ASP A 32 -9.57 10.85 -5.92
CA ASP A 32 -9.93 10.55 -4.54
C ASP A 32 -10.53 9.13 -4.41
N GLY A 33 -11.34 8.72 -5.41
CA GLY A 33 -11.90 7.37 -5.49
C GLY A 33 -10.83 6.28 -5.62
N PHE A 34 -9.76 6.53 -6.39
CA PHE A 34 -8.63 5.62 -6.49
C PHE A 34 -7.88 5.49 -5.16
N ILE A 35 -7.65 6.61 -4.47
CA ILE A 35 -6.98 6.62 -3.16
C ILE A 35 -7.82 5.85 -2.13
N GLU A 36 -9.15 6.01 -2.14
CA GLU A 36 -10.03 5.26 -1.25
C GLU A 36 -10.01 3.75 -1.57
N LEU A 37 -10.04 3.38 -2.85
CA LEU A 37 -9.91 1.97 -3.27
C LEU A 37 -8.56 1.39 -2.81
N ALA A 38 -7.47 2.09 -3.04
CA ALA A 38 -6.13 1.71 -2.60
C ALA A 38 -6.07 1.55 -1.06
N LEU A 39 -6.67 2.48 -0.32
CA LEU A 39 -6.77 2.41 1.14
C LEU A 39 -7.51 1.15 1.59
N ARG A 40 -8.68 0.85 0.98
CA ARG A 40 -9.44 -0.36 1.29
C ARG A 40 -8.62 -1.62 1.05
N ARG A 41 -7.92 -1.73 -0.08
CA ARG A 41 -7.06 -2.89 -0.40
C ARG A 41 -5.87 -3.01 0.55
N PHE A 42 -5.29 -1.90 0.97
CA PHE A 42 -4.22 -1.89 1.96
C PHE A 42 -4.69 -2.38 3.33
N LEU A 43 -5.88 -1.97 3.77
CA LEU A 43 -6.48 -2.45 5.02
C LEU A 43 -6.81 -3.94 4.94
N ASP A 44 -7.33 -4.41 3.80
CA ASP A 44 -7.60 -5.83 3.54
C ASP A 44 -6.31 -6.67 3.64
N LEU A 45 -5.22 -6.19 3.03
CA LEU A 45 -3.89 -6.82 3.13
C LEU A 45 -3.36 -6.84 4.58
N ARG A 46 -3.57 -5.79 5.36
CA ARG A 46 -3.20 -5.76 6.79
C ARG A 46 -4.04 -6.71 7.66
N ASN A 47 -5.23 -7.06 7.20
CA ASN A 47 -6.13 -7.99 7.88
C ASN A 47 -5.75 -9.45 7.61
N GLN A 48 -5.00 -9.72 6.53
CA GLN A 48 -4.43 -11.05 6.29
C GLN A 48 -3.40 -11.43 7.36
N GLU A 49 -3.20 -12.73 7.57
CA GLU A 49 -2.19 -13.29 8.47
C GLU A 49 -0.79 -13.26 7.82
N ILE A 50 -0.33 -12.06 7.46
CA ILE A 50 1.01 -11.82 6.92
C ILE A 50 2.02 -11.59 8.04
N ARG A 51 3.24 -12.09 7.85
CA ARG A 51 4.30 -12.06 8.88
C ARG A 51 4.70 -10.64 9.23
N LYS A 52 4.75 -9.77 8.22
CA LYS A 52 5.03 -8.35 8.38
C LYS A 52 3.91 -7.52 7.78
N LYS A 53 3.07 -6.96 8.66
CA LYS A 53 2.03 -6.00 8.26
C LYS A 53 2.68 -4.75 7.67
N PRO A 54 2.26 -4.30 6.48
CA PRO A 54 2.84 -3.11 5.86
C PRO A 54 2.52 -1.87 6.69
N SER A 55 3.50 -0.97 6.80
CA SER A 55 3.33 0.28 7.55
C SER A 55 2.74 1.40 6.69
N THR A 56 2.31 2.49 7.34
CA THR A 56 1.88 3.72 6.66
C THR A 56 2.94 4.24 5.68
N GLY A 57 4.24 4.04 5.98
CA GLY A 57 5.33 4.44 5.09
C GLY A 57 5.34 3.62 3.80
N GLU A 58 5.20 2.30 3.90
CA GLU A 58 5.06 1.42 2.74
C GLU A 58 3.83 1.77 1.90
N PHE A 59 2.69 2.10 2.53
CA PHE A 59 1.49 2.53 1.80
C PHE A 59 1.72 3.82 1.00
N LEU A 60 2.37 4.82 1.59
CA LEU A 60 2.69 6.07 0.88
C LEU A 60 3.63 5.83 -0.30
N VAL A 61 4.64 4.97 -0.13
CA VAL A 61 5.55 4.59 -1.22
C VAL A 61 4.76 3.89 -2.33
N TRP A 62 3.84 3.00 -1.97
CA TRP A 62 2.98 2.32 -2.95
C TRP A 62 2.12 3.31 -3.74
N LEU A 63 1.44 4.25 -3.07
CA LEU A 63 0.66 5.29 -3.74
C LEU A 63 1.52 6.15 -4.67
N ARG A 64 2.72 6.53 -4.25
CA ARG A 64 3.65 7.27 -5.11
C ARG A 64 4.05 6.47 -6.33
N VAL A 65 4.34 5.17 -6.18
CA VAL A 65 4.68 4.30 -7.32
C VAL A 65 3.49 4.14 -8.27
N LEU A 66 2.26 4.03 -7.75
CA LEU A 66 1.04 4.03 -8.57
C LEU A 66 0.87 5.35 -9.33
N ALA A 67 1.05 6.49 -8.67
CA ALA A 67 1.00 7.80 -9.31
C ALA A 67 2.14 8.04 -10.32
N LEU A 68 3.29 7.38 -10.12
CA LEU A 68 4.46 7.42 -11.00
C LEU A 68 4.47 6.32 -12.06
N ALA A 69 3.50 5.40 -12.07
CA ALA A 69 3.33 4.41 -13.13
C ALA A 69 2.83 5.12 -14.40
N ILE A 70 3.69 5.96 -14.97
CA ILE A 70 3.50 6.78 -16.16
C ILE A 70 3.30 5.82 -17.32
N GLY A 71 2.03 5.64 -17.73
CA GLY A 71 1.67 4.83 -18.90
C GLY A 71 0.44 3.94 -18.74
N LYS A 72 -0.05 3.70 -17.52
CA LYS A 72 -1.36 3.06 -17.31
C LYS A 72 -2.41 4.11 -17.00
N SER A 73 -3.56 4.04 -17.68
CA SER A 73 -4.73 4.82 -17.31
C SER A 73 -5.15 4.44 -15.89
N GLU A 74 -5.62 5.42 -15.11
CA GLU A 74 -6.17 5.18 -13.76
C GLU A 74 -7.17 4.02 -13.77
N GLN A 75 -8.05 3.97 -14.76
CA GLN A 75 -9.03 2.90 -14.98
C GLN A 75 -8.42 1.49 -15.08
N GLU A 76 -7.23 1.35 -15.67
CA GLU A 76 -6.54 0.06 -15.75
C GLU A 76 -5.92 -0.32 -14.41
N LEU A 77 -5.41 0.64 -13.65
CA LEU A 77 -4.98 0.41 -12.28
C LEU A 77 -6.17 0.06 -11.38
N GLU A 78 -7.30 0.76 -11.50
CA GLU A 78 -8.53 0.47 -10.74
C GLU A 78 -8.98 -0.97 -10.96
N LYS A 79 -9.01 -1.46 -12.20
CA LYS A 79 -9.32 -2.87 -12.48
C LYS A 79 -8.35 -3.85 -11.83
N LEU A 80 -7.06 -3.51 -11.80
CA LEU A 80 -6.04 -4.34 -11.15
C LEU A 80 -6.20 -4.32 -9.62
N LEU A 81 -6.61 -3.18 -9.04
CA LEU A 81 -6.93 -3.06 -7.62
C LEU A 81 -8.27 -3.72 -7.28
N ASP A 82 -9.23 -3.77 -8.20
CA ASP A 82 -10.57 -4.31 -7.92
C ASP A 82 -10.59 -5.84 -7.84
N GLY A 83 -9.54 -6.49 -8.34
CA GLY A 83 -9.35 -7.93 -8.23
C GLY A 83 -9.45 -8.43 -6.77
N LYS A 84 -10.14 -9.56 -6.56
CA LYS A 84 -10.22 -10.23 -5.26
C LYS A 84 -8.87 -10.78 -4.76
N ASN A 85 -7.90 -10.94 -5.66
CA ASN A 85 -6.62 -11.55 -5.32
C ASN A 85 -5.59 -10.48 -4.93
N LEU A 86 -5.32 -10.39 -3.62
CA LEU A 86 -4.33 -9.46 -3.05
C LEU A 86 -2.91 -9.71 -3.57
N ALA A 87 -2.59 -10.94 -3.97
CA ALA A 87 -1.29 -11.31 -4.55
C ALA A 87 -1.04 -10.65 -5.91
N LYS A 88 -2.11 -10.25 -6.60
CA LYS A 88 -2.06 -9.61 -7.92
C LYS A 88 -2.03 -8.08 -7.83
N LEU A 89 -1.97 -7.52 -6.62
CA LEU A 89 -1.89 -6.08 -6.46
C LEU A 89 -0.67 -5.53 -7.20
N PRO A 90 -0.84 -4.47 -8.01
CA PRO A 90 0.27 -3.88 -8.75
C PRO A 90 1.33 -3.38 -7.77
N TYR A 91 2.60 -3.62 -8.06
CA TYR A 91 3.73 -3.18 -7.23
C TYR A 91 3.69 -3.70 -5.77
N LEU A 92 3.14 -4.90 -5.51
CA LEU A 92 3.08 -5.51 -4.17
C LEU A 92 4.44 -5.50 -3.43
N GLY A 93 5.57 -5.56 -4.13
CA GLY A 93 6.92 -5.46 -3.54
C GLY A 93 7.23 -4.11 -2.85
N THR A 94 6.41 -3.07 -3.04
CA THR A 94 6.53 -1.81 -2.27
C THR A 94 5.79 -1.90 -0.93
N LEU A 95 4.78 -2.76 -0.84
CA LEU A 95 4.03 -3.03 0.40
C LEU A 95 4.73 -4.11 1.22
N LEU A 96 5.18 -5.19 0.57
CA LEU A 96 5.85 -6.32 1.20
C LEU A 96 7.33 -6.31 0.80
N LYS A 97 8.17 -5.89 1.74
CA LYS A 97 9.63 -5.79 1.53
C LYS A 97 10.35 -7.14 1.70
N ASP A 98 9.66 -8.19 2.13
CA ASP A 98 10.23 -9.52 2.34
C ASP A 98 9.86 -10.47 1.19
N ARG A 99 10.85 -11.22 0.67
CA ARG A 99 10.65 -12.15 -0.46
C ARG A 99 9.93 -13.44 -0.06
N GLN A 100 9.90 -13.82 1.22
CA GLN A 100 9.27 -15.07 1.66
C GLN A 100 7.75 -14.94 1.89
N ASP A 101 7.21 -13.72 2.07
CA ASP A 101 5.76 -13.48 2.17
C ASP A 101 5.02 -13.65 0.82
N MET A 102 5.75 -13.71 -0.31
CA MET A 102 5.16 -13.98 -1.63
C MET A 102 4.66 -15.43 -1.76
N ASP A 103 5.21 -16.38 -0.99
CA ASP A 103 4.89 -17.81 -1.08
C ASP A 103 3.53 -18.15 -0.44
N GLY A 104 3.13 -17.42 0.61
CA GLY A 104 1.88 -17.65 1.35
C GLY A 104 0.60 -17.20 0.63
N LEU A 105 0.73 -16.50 -0.50
CA LEU A 105 -0.37 -15.96 -1.31
C LEU A 105 -0.70 -16.84 -2.53
N TYR A 106 0.01 -17.96 -2.72
CA TYR A 106 -0.15 -18.92 -3.81
C TYR A 106 -0.77 -20.27 -3.39
N VAL A 107 -1.31 -20.36 -2.17
CA VAL A 107 -2.03 -21.56 -1.68
C VAL A 107 -3.53 -21.39 -1.82
#